data_AF-A0A7Z7LGQ1-F1
#
_entry.id   AF-A0A7Z7LGQ1-F1
#
_cell.length_a   1.000
_cell.length_b   1.000
_cell.length_c   1.000
_cell.angle_alpha   90.00
_cell.angle_beta   90.00
_cell.angle_gamma   90.00
#
_symmetry.space_group_name_H-M   'P 1'
#
loop_
_entity.id
_entity.type
_entity.pdbx_description
1 polymer ?
#
loop_
_entity_poly.entity_id
_entity_poly.type
_entity_poly.pdbx_seq_one_letter_code
_entity_poly.pdbx_strand_id
1 'polypeptide(L)'
;MPDFKTHITWGLFSYPIYMLAAMLIIEISKLPMIVDSRIIGTGYLLYILGSDLPDIDSKQALIKRTLEVMIAGVVSSIIYSSLISPKLQPVLLSWIYSLPVAVTISFSMAIICGIVTSKILDLLSHRGFFHTFWAGLLYGAVVLALLLPRSGVSTGNFSYTEIGFLSLAGTTGYYLHLLLDRIETSKKKRKRALSVQEKGPH
;
A
#
# COMPACT_ATOMS: atom_id res chain seq x y z
N MET A 1 2.34 6.62 -19.27
CA MET A 1 2.89 5.86 -18.16
C MET A 1 4.31 5.43 -18.48
N PRO A 2 5.21 5.58 -17.51
CA PRO A 2 6.44 4.81 -17.42
C PRO A 2 6.18 3.33 -17.57
N ASP A 3 7.23 2.63 -17.98
CA ASP A 3 7.20 1.17 -17.94
C ASP A 3 7.10 0.72 -16.49
N PHE A 4 6.42 -0.40 -16.23
CA PHE A 4 6.25 -1.01 -14.91
C PHE A 4 7.58 -1.21 -14.19
N LYS A 5 8.63 -1.55 -14.96
CA LYS A 5 10.00 -1.64 -14.46
C LYS A 5 10.46 -0.35 -13.77
N THR A 6 10.05 0.81 -14.27
CA THR A 6 10.40 2.12 -13.70
C THR A 6 9.72 2.31 -12.34
N HIS A 7 8.42 2.00 -12.23
CA HIS A 7 7.69 2.14 -10.97
C HIS A 7 8.26 1.23 -9.88
N ILE A 8 8.44 -0.06 -10.17
CA ILE A 8 9.07 -1.01 -9.24
C ILE A 8 10.48 -0.55 -8.86
N THR A 9 11.31 -0.18 -9.83
CA THR A 9 12.71 0.19 -9.55
C THR A 9 12.76 1.38 -8.61
N TRP A 10 12.00 2.43 -8.91
CA TRP A 10 11.94 3.60 -8.04
C TRP A 10 11.34 3.24 -6.67
N GLY A 11 10.24 2.48 -6.61
CA GLY A 11 9.64 2.02 -5.35
C GLY A 11 10.62 1.26 -4.46
N LEU A 12 11.43 0.38 -5.05
CA LEU A 12 12.45 -0.39 -4.32
C LEU A 12 13.59 0.47 -3.79
N PHE A 13 14.09 1.42 -4.59
CA PHE A 13 15.32 2.16 -4.28
C PHE A 13 15.11 3.53 -3.63
N SER A 14 13.92 4.13 -3.70
CA SER A 14 13.65 5.43 -3.08
C SER A 14 13.17 5.36 -1.64
N TYR A 15 12.89 4.17 -1.11
CA TYR A 15 12.48 4.00 0.29
C TYR A 15 13.46 4.60 1.31
N PRO A 16 14.80 4.49 1.17
CA PRO A 16 15.74 5.14 2.09
C PRO A 16 15.57 6.67 2.17
N ILE A 17 15.14 7.32 1.08
CA ILE A 17 14.87 8.76 1.06
C ILE A 17 13.63 9.08 1.90
N TYR A 18 12.55 8.30 1.72
CA TYR A 18 11.36 8.39 2.56
C TYR A 18 11.72 8.18 4.03
N MET A 19 12.48 7.13 4.32
CA MET A 19 12.90 6.77 5.67
C MET A 19 13.63 7.92 6.36
N LEU A 20 14.62 8.52 5.67
CA LEU A 20 15.35 9.66 6.20
C LEU A 20 14.41 10.85 6.49
N ALA A 21 13.54 11.20 5.54
CA ALA A 21 12.60 12.30 5.72
C ALA A 21 11.64 12.05 6.90
N ALA A 22 11.09 10.84 7.01
CA ALA A 22 10.19 10.47 8.10
C ALA A 22 10.89 10.52 9.46
N MET A 23 12.13 10.00 9.57
CA MET A 23 12.90 10.04 10.82
C MET A 23 13.25 11.45 11.24
N LEU A 24 13.64 12.32 10.31
CA LEU A 24 13.89 13.74 10.61
C LEU A 24 12.62 14.45 11.10
N ILE A 25 11.46 14.16 10.50
CA ILE A 25 10.18 14.72 10.95
C ILE A 25 9.85 14.25 12.38
N ILE A 26 10.03 12.96 12.67
CA ILE A 26 9.80 12.38 14.00
C ILE A 26 10.73 13.04 15.04
N GLU A 27 12.01 13.19 14.71
CA GLU A 27 13.02 13.80 15.56
C GLU A 27 12.69 15.27 15.87
N ILE A 28 12.41 16.08 14.83
CA ILE A 28 12.05 17.51 14.98
C ILE A 28 10.76 17.67 15.77
N SER A 29 9.81 16.73 15.60
CA SER A 29 8.53 16.73 16.31
C SER A 29 8.61 16.17 17.73
N LYS A 30 9.79 15.71 18.17
CA LYS A 30 10.02 15.07 19.47
C LYS A 30 9.09 13.87 19.73
N LEU A 31 8.75 13.15 18.68
CA LEU A 31 7.94 11.92 18.77
C LEU A 31 8.83 10.72 19.10
N PRO A 32 8.28 9.62 19.65
CA PRO A 32 9.03 8.39 19.88
C PRO A 32 9.68 7.87 18.59
N MET A 33 11.01 7.68 18.61
CA MET A 33 11.74 7.19 17.44
C MET A 33 11.39 5.75 17.10
N ILE A 34 11.27 5.48 15.81
CA ILE A 34 10.97 4.14 15.29
C ILE A 34 12.29 3.44 15.00
N VAL A 35 12.61 2.43 15.81
CA VAL A 35 13.79 1.57 15.64
C VAL A 35 13.43 0.09 15.44
N ASP A 36 12.16 -0.26 15.58
CA ASP A 36 11.69 -1.64 15.40
C ASP A 36 11.79 -2.04 13.92
N SER A 37 12.63 -3.04 13.64
CA SER A 37 12.88 -3.56 12.30
C SER A 37 11.63 -4.12 11.62
N ARG A 38 10.64 -4.60 12.39
CA ARG A 38 9.36 -5.08 11.86
C ARG A 38 8.53 -3.93 11.31
N ILE A 39 8.54 -2.78 11.99
CA ILE A 39 7.83 -1.57 11.53
C ILE A 39 8.50 -1.03 10.28
N ILE A 40 9.82 -0.93 10.28
CA ILE A 40 10.59 -0.46 9.13
C ILE A 40 10.36 -1.38 7.92
N GLY A 41 10.48 -2.70 8.11
CA GLY A 41 10.22 -3.68 7.05
C GLY A 41 8.78 -3.64 6.53
N THR A 42 7.78 -3.50 7.41
CA THR A 42 6.38 -3.36 7.01
C THR A 42 6.14 -2.06 6.24
N GLY A 43 6.78 -0.97 6.68
CA GLY A 43 6.74 0.31 5.97
C GLY A 43 7.33 0.22 4.57
N TYR A 44 8.43 -0.52 4.41
CA TYR A 44 9.02 -0.77 3.09
C TYR A 44 8.06 -1.50 2.15
N LEU A 45 7.41 -2.57 2.64
CA LEU A 45 6.42 -3.31 1.85
C LEU A 45 5.24 -2.44 1.45
N LEU A 46 4.70 -1.64 2.38
CA LEU A 46 3.59 -0.71 2.09
C LEU A 46 4.00 0.39 1.11
N TYR A 47 5.25 0.85 1.17
CA TYR A 47 5.79 1.84 0.23
C TYR A 47 5.85 1.27 -1.19
N ILE A 48 6.40 0.07 -1.38
CA ILE A 48 6.47 -0.59 -2.69
C ILE A 48 5.06 -0.87 -3.22
N LEU A 49 4.20 -1.42 -2.37
CA LEU A 49 2.80 -1.67 -2.72
C LEU A 49 2.11 -0.38 -3.16
N GLY A 50 2.30 0.71 -2.41
CA GLY A 50 1.78 2.02 -2.77
C GLY A 50 2.29 2.50 -4.12
N SER A 51 3.58 2.30 -4.44
CA SER A 51 4.16 2.74 -5.72
C SER A 51 3.66 1.98 -6.94
N ASP A 52 3.16 0.76 -6.77
CA ASP A 52 2.64 -0.03 -7.89
C ASP A 52 1.10 -0.16 -7.86
N LEU A 53 0.44 0.19 -6.75
CA LEU A 53 -1.02 0.08 -6.60
C LEU A 53 -1.80 0.81 -7.72
N PRO A 54 -1.39 1.99 -8.21
CA PRO A 54 -2.11 2.62 -9.31
C PRO A 54 -2.19 1.76 -10.58
N ASP A 55 -1.21 0.89 -10.83
CA ASP A 55 -1.17 0.00 -11.99
C ASP A 55 -2.17 -1.18 -11.89
N ILE A 56 -3.06 -1.22 -10.88
CA ILE A 56 -4.13 -2.22 -10.81
C ILE A 56 -5.11 -2.10 -11.98
N ASP A 57 -5.25 -0.91 -12.56
CA ASP A 57 -6.04 -0.66 -13.77
C ASP A 57 -5.26 -0.91 -15.08
N SER A 58 -4.05 -1.47 -14.97
CA SER A 58 -3.19 -1.80 -16.11
C SER A 58 -3.86 -2.81 -17.04
N LYS A 59 -3.68 -2.58 -18.35
CA LYS A 59 -4.09 -3.52 -19.39
C LYS A 59 -3.21 -4.77 -19.44
N GLN A 60 -2.05 -4.76 -18.79
CA GLN A 60 -1.16 -5.90 -18.76
C GLN A 60 -1.64 -6.91 -17.71
N ALA A 61 -2.07 -8.08 -18.18
CA ALA A 61 -2.66 -9.11 -17.32
C ALA A 61 -1.73 -9.56 -16.18
N LEU A 62 -0.42 -9.59 -16.41
CA LEU A 62 0.55 -10.02 -15.39
C LEU A 62 0.64 -9.01 -14.24
N ILE A 63 0.76 -7.71 -14.55
CA ILE A 63 0.83 -6.63 -13.54
C ILE A 63 -0.44 -6.63 -12.70
N LYS A 64 -1.58 -6.59 -13.37
CA LYS A 64 -2.90 -6.59 -12.74
C LYS A 64 -3.07 -7.78 -11.79
N ARG A 65 -2.80 -9.01 -12.26
CA ARG A 65 -2.92 -10.23 -11.43
C ARG A 65 -1.95 -10.23 -10.25
N THR A 66 -0.73 -9.73 -10.45
CA THR A 66 0.26 -9.64 -9.36
C THR A 66 -0.24 -8.71 -8.27
N LEU A 67 -0.76 -7.53 -8.64
CA LEU A 67 -1.32 -6.58 -7.69
C LEU A 67 -2.58 -7.13 -7.00
N GLU A 68 -3.48 -7.79 -7.72
CA GLU A 68 -4.65 -8.45 -7.13
C GLU A 68 -4.24 -9.44 -6.03
N VAL A 69 -3.26 -10.30 -6.31
CA VAL A 69 -2.76 -11.29 -5.33
C VAL A 69 -2.09 -10.61 -4.14
N MET A 70 -1.27 -9.59 -4.38
CA MET A 70 -0.60 -8.84 -3.32
C MET A 70 -1.60 -8.14 -2.39
N ILE A 71 -2.60 -7.46 -2.96
CA ILE A 71 -3.67 -6.80 -2.20
C ILE A 71 -4.45 -7.83 -1.40
N ALA A 72 -4.85 -8.94 -2.01
CA ALA A 72 -5.56 -10.01 -1.31
C ALA A 72 -4.75 -10.51 -0.12
N GLY A 73 -3.46 -10.82 -0.31
CA GLY A 73 -2.57 -11.29 0.76
C GLY A 73 -2.42 -10.30 1.92
N VAL A 74 -2.22 -9.01 1.61
CA VAL A 74 -2.08 -7.96 2.64
C VAL A 74 -3.37 -7.76 3.40
N VAL A 75 -4.49 -7.62 2.69
CA VAL A 75 -5.81 -7.43 3.31
C VAL A 75 -6.18 -8.63 4.18
N SER A 76 -5.96 -9.87 3.71
CA SER A 76 -6.17 -11.08 4.49
C SER A 76 -5.33 -11.10 5.77
N SER A 77 -4.05 -10.77 5.67
CA SER A 77 -3.15 -10.74 6.83
C SER A 77 -3.58 -9.72 7.86
N ILE A 78 -3.98 -8.53 7.41
CA ILE A 78 -4.45 -7.45 8.29
C ILE A 78 -5.79 -7.81 8.94
N ILE A 79 -6.77 -8.28 8.16
CA ILE A 79 -8.10 -8.67 8.68
C ILE A 79 -7.98 -9.84 9.66
N TYR A 80 -7.15 -10.84 9.33
CA TYR A 80 -6.90 -11.96 10.23
C TYR A 80 -6.33 -11.47 11.55
N SER A 81 -5.23 -10.72 11.50
CA SER A 81 -4.51 -10.30 12.71
C SER A 81 -5.29 -9.29 13.56
N SER A 82 -6.15 -8.47 12.95
CA SER A 82 -6.77 -7.31 13.62
C SER A 82 -8.24 -7.52 13.98
N LEU A 83 -8.94 -8.40 13.27
CA LEU A 83 -10.38 -8.61 13.48
C LEU A 83 -10.68 -10.08 13.76
N ILE A 84 -10.32 -10.99 12.87
CA ILE A 84 -10.78 -12.38 12.95
C ILE A 84 -10.10 -13.13 14.10
N SER A 85 -8.78 -13.11 14.18
CA SER A 85 -8.03 -13.77 15.24
C SER A 85 -8.40 -13.28 16.66
N PRO A 86 -8.48 -11.96 16.94
CA PRO A 86 -8.81 -11.51 18.30
C PRO A 86 -10.31 -11.62 18.66
N LYS A 87 -11.24 -11.54 17.70
CA LYS A 87 -12.69 -11.46 18.00
C LYS A 87 -13.49 -12.69 17.60
N LEU A 88 -13.22 -13.27 16.44
CA LEU A 88 -14.00 -14.39 15.88
C LEU A 88 -13.40 -15.75 16.26
N GLN A 89 -12.08 -15.89 16.24
CA GLN A 89 -11.41 -17.15 16.53
C GLN A 89 -11.72 -17.69 17.95
N PRO A 90 -11.79 -16.87 19.03
CA PRO A 90 -12.16 -17.37 20.35
C PRO A 90 -13.59 -17.93 20.40
N VAL A 91 -14.51 -17.34 19.64
CA VAL A 91 -15.90 -17.83 19.51
C VAL A 91 -15.94 -19.14 18.74
N LEU A 92 -15.19 -19.25 17.64
CA LEU A 92 -15.07 -20.52 16.91
C LEU A 92 -14.47 -21.62 17.79
N LEU A 93 -13.46 -21.27 18.60
CA LEU A 93 -12.80 -22.21 19.49
C LEU A 93 -13.73 -22.76 20.57
N SER A 94 -14.67 -21.94 21.08
CA SER A 94 -15.66 -22.39 22.07
C SER A 94 -16.72 -23.34 21.51
N TRP A 95 -16.85 -23.43 20.18
CA TRP A 95 -17.77 -24.38 19.53
C TRP A 95 -17.07 -25.63 19.01
N ILE A 96 -15.89 -25.47 18.42
CA ILE A 96 -15.18 -26.53 17.69
C ILE A 96 -14.24 -27.33 18.61
N TYR A 97 -13.77 -26.73 19.71
CA TYR A 97 -12.82 -27.32 20.66
C TYR A 97 -11.53 -27.88 20.02
N SER A 98 -11.13 -27.36 18.86
CA SER A 98 -9.89 -27.73 18.16
C SER A 98 -9.21 -26.48 17.61
N LEU A 99 -8.05 -26.14 18.18
CA LEU A 99 -7.29 -24.95 17.80
C LEU A 99 -6.84 -24.99 16.33
N PRO A 100 -6.27 -26.09 15.78
CA PRO A 100 -5.89 -26.14 14.37
C PRO A 100 -7.06 -25.90 13.41
N VAL A 101 -8.23 -26.47 13.72
CA VAL A 101 -9.44 -26.29 12.90
C VAL A 101 -9.95 -24.86 13.00
N ALA A 102 -10.04 -24.29 14.21
CA ALA A 102 -10.49 -22.92 14.41
C ALA A 102 -9.57 -21.89 13.71
N VAL A 103 -8.24 -22.09 13.78
CA VAL A 103 -7.25 -21.25 13.09
C VAL A 103 -7.42 -21.36 11.57
N THR A 104 -7.57 -22.57 11.05
CA THR A 104 -7.73 -22.82 9.59
C THR A 104 -8.99 -22.15 9.05
N ILE A 105 -10.13 -22.28 9.73
CA ILE A 105 -11.39 -21.63 9.35
C ILE A 105 -11.23 -20.11 9.42
N SER A 106 -10.66 -19.59 10.52
CA SER A 106 -10.45 -18.16 10.72
C SER A 106 -9.57 -17.54 9.62
N PHE A 107 -8.46 -18.19 9.27
CA PHE A 107 -7.58 -17.69 8.22
C PHE A 107 -8.23 -17.83 6.83
N SER A 108 -9.00 -18.90 6.58
CA SER A 108 -9.76 -19.06 5.34
C SER A 108 -10.80 -17.96 5.15
N MET A 109 -11.50 -17.55 6.21
CA MET A 109 -12.39 -16.37 6.17
C MET A 109 -11.62 -15.09 5.81
N ALA A 110 -10.42 -14.91 6.35
CA ALA A 110 -9.57 -13.77 6.02
C ALA A 110 -9.14 -13.77 4.55
N ILE A 111 -8.81 -14.94 3.99
CA ILE A 111 -8.51 -15.12 2.56
C ILE A 111 -9.69 -14.69 1.71
N ILE A 112 -10.91 -15.14 2.06
CA ILE A 112 -12.13 -14.74 1.33
C ILE A 112 -12.31 -13.22 1.35
N CYS A 113 -12.14 -12.58 2.52
CA CYS A 113 -12.21 -11.12 2.60
C CYS A 113 -11.18 -10.42 1.70
N GLY A 114 -9.93 -10.89 1.69
CA GLY A 114 -8.87 -10.31 0.84
C GLY A 114 -9.16 -10.47 -0.65
N ILE A 115 -9.64 -11.64 -1.08
CA ILE A 115 -10.07 -11.88 -2.46
C ILE A 115 -11.22 -10.97 -2.84
N VAL A 116 -12.25 -10.86 -1.98
CA VAL A 116 -13.41 -9.99 -2.21
C VAL A 116 -12.98 -8.54 -2.34
N THR A 117 -12.10 -8.05 -1.46
CA THR A 117 -11.56 -6.68 -1.55
C THR A 117 -10.80 -6.45 -2.85
N SER A 118 -9.94 -7.39 -3.26
CA SER A 118 -9.22 -7.29 -4.52
C SER A 118 -10.17 -7.23 -5.73
N LYS A 119 -11.24 -8.04 -5.74
CA LYS A 119 -12.25 -8.00 -6.81
C LYS A 119 -13.10 -6.74 -6.80
N ILE A 120 -13.44 -6.20 -5.64
CA ILE A 120 -14.12 -4.91 -5.55
C ILE A 120 -13.22 -3.81 -6.13
N LEU A 121 -11.93 -3.79 -5.78
CA LEU A 121 -10.99 -2.81 -6.32
C LEU A 121 -10.84 -2.93 -7.84
N ASP A 122 -10.83 -4.16 -8.36
CA ASP A 122 -10.84 -4.39 -9.80
C ASP A 122 -12.12 -3.85 -10.47
N LEU A 123 -13.30 -4.07 -9.88
CA LEU A 123 -14.55 -3.50 -10.40
C LEU A 123 -14.57 -1.96 -10.36
N LEU A 124 -13.90 -1.37 -9.38
CA LEU A 124 -13.75 0.08 -9.24
C LEU A 124 -12.64 0.66 -10.12
N SER A 125 -11.93 -0.17 -10.89
CA SER A 125 -10.91 0.25 -11.87
C SER A 125 -11.51 0.90 -13.12
N HIS A 126 -12.40 1.88 -12.92
CA HIS A 126 -12.75 2.82 -13.97
C HIS A 126 -11.60 3.83 -14.13
N ARG A 127 -11.07 3.89 -15.36
CA ARG A 127 -9.84 4.61 -15.71
C ARG A 127 -9.68 5.94 -14.97
N GLY A 128 -8.54 6.10 -14.33
CA GLY A 128 -8.05 7.39 -13.86
C GLY A 128 -8.32 7.71 -12.39
N PHE A 129 -9.20 6.99 -11.69
CA PHE A 129 -9.36 7.19 -10.23
C PHE A 129 -8.03 6.93 -9.50
N PHE A 130 -7.35 5.84 -9.85
CA PHE A 130 -6.06 5.44 -9.30
C PHE A 130 -4.89 6.37 -9.67
N HIS A 131 -5.08 7.29 -10.61
CA HIS A 131 -4.08 8.31 -10.95
C HIS A 131 -4.41 9.68 -10.35
N THR A 132 -5.19 9.70 -9.26
CA THR A 132 -5.53 10.93 -8.53
C THR A 132 -4.77 11.05 -7.22
N PHE A 133 -4.53 12.31 -6.81
CA PHE A 133 -3.98 12.63 -5.49
C PHE A 133 -4.86 12.08 -4.34
N TRP A 134 -6.19 12.09 -4.53
CA TRP A 134 -7.16 11.61 -3.54
C TRP A 134 -7.08 10.10 -3.33
N ALA A 135 -6.81 9.32 -4.37
CA ALA A 135 -6.65 7.88 -4.22
C ALA A 135 -5.41 7.53 -3.37
N GLY A 136 -4.33 8.30 -3.47
CA GLY A 136 -3.16 8.14 -2.59
C GLY A 136 -3.42 8.51 -1.12
N LEU A 137 -4.24 9.54 -0.86
CA LEU A 137 -4.70 9.83 0.51
C LEU A 137 -5.61 8.73 1.05
N LEU A 138 -6.55 8.25 0.22
CA LEU A 138 -7.46 7.17 0.60
C LEU A 138 -6.68 5.89 0.94
N TYR A 139 -5.65 5.55 0.18
CA TYR A 139 -4.80 4.40 0.47
C TYR A 139 -4.16 4.50 1.87
N GLY A 140 -3.52 5.64 2.20
CA GLY A 140 -2.96 5.86 3.54
C GLY A 140 -4.01 5.87 4.63
N ALA A 141 -5.19 6.44 4.37
CA ALA A 141 -6.31 6.45 5.30
C ALA A 141 -6.86 5.04 5.57
N VAL A 142 -6.88 4.16 4.57
CA VAL A 142 -7.25 2.75 4.73
C VAL A 142 -6.21 2.04 5.60
N VAL A 143 -4.91 2.21 5.33
CA VAL A 143 -3.84 1.66 6.18
C VAL A 143 -3.98 2.15 7.62
N LEU A 144 -4.23 3.46 7.80
CA LEU A 144 -4.46 4.08 9.11
C LEU A 144 -5.65 3.42 9.83
N ALA A 145 -6.82 3.36 9.17
CA ALA A 145 -8.05 2.82 9.74
C ALA A 145 -7.92 1.34 10.12
N LEU A 146 -7.15 0.58 9.37
CA LEU A 146 -6.88 -0.84 9.65
C LEU A 146 -5.98 -1.04 10.88
N LEU A 147 -5.02 -0.13 11.10
CA LEU A 147 -4.04 -0.25 12.19
C LEU A 147 -4.49 0.47 13.48
N LEU A 148 -5.33 1.50 13.38
CA LEU A 148 -5.78 2.30 14.52
C LEU A 148 -6.39 1.48 15.68
N PRO A 149 -7.21 0.42 15.44
CA PRO A 149 -7.74 -0.43 16.50
C PRO A 149 -6.66 -1.22 17.28
N ARG A 150 -5.43 -1.26 16.78
CA ARG A 150 -4.27 -1.90 17.42
C ARG A 150 -3.40 -0.92 18.21
N SER A 151 -3.87 0.31 18.40
CA SER A 151 -3.22 1.32 19.25
C SER A 151 -3.71 1.25 20.70
N GLY A 152 -2.84 1.61 21.65
CA GLY A 152 -3.23 1.85 23.06
C GLY A 152 -2.52 0.99 24.12
N VAL A 153 -2.68 1.37 25.39
CA VAL A 153 -1.91 0.82 26.54
C VAL A 153 -2.37 -0.59 26.97
N SER A 154 -3.60 -0.99 26.65
CA SER A 154 -4.21 -2.25 27.13
C SER A 154 -4.03 -3.44 26.15
N THR A 155 -3.89 -3.17 24.85
CA THR A 155 -3.78 -4.20 23.78
C THR A 155 -2.73 -3.87 22.70
N GLY A 156 -2.09 -2.70 22.76
CA GLY A 156 -1.44 -2.09 21.60
C GLY A 156 -0.11 -2.71 21.21
N ASN A 157 -0.06 -3.29 20.01
CA ASN A 157 1.18 -3.72 19.36
C ASN A 157 1.86 -2.57 18.59
N PHE A 158 1.16 -1.44 18.42
CA PHE A 158 1.64 -0.27 17.67
C PHE A 158 1.35 1.03 18.43
N SER A 159 2.33 1.91 18.49
CA SER A 159 2.20 3.32 18.89
C SER A 159 1.58 4.15 17.77
N TYR A 160 1.02 5.31 18.12
CA TYR A 160 0.47 6.23 17.12
C TYR A 160 1.52 6.72 16.12
N THR A 161 2.78 6.88 16.54
CA THR A 161 3.89 7.24 15.66
C THR A 161 4.18 6.16 14.63
N GLU A 162 4.19 4.88 15.04
CA GLU A 162 4.40 3.75 14.13
C GLU A 162 3.25 3.62 13.12
N ILE A 163 2.00 3.79 13.57
CA ILE A 163 0.84 3.78 12.68
C ILE A 163 0.94 4.91 11.66
N GLY A 164 1.25 6.13 12.11
CA GLY A 164 1.44 7.28 11.22
C GLY A 164 2.54 7.04 10.19
N PHE A 165 3.68 6.48 10.62
CA PHE A 165 4.77 6.10 9.74
C PHE A 165 4.35 5.06 8.69
N LEU A 166 3.60 4.01 9.07
CA LEU A 166 3.16 2.99 8.12
C LEU A 166 2.15 3.54 7.10
N SER A 167 1.20 4.37 7.55
CA SER A 167 0.23 5.03 6.67
C SER A 167 0.90 5.99 5.69
N LEU A 168 1.87 6.77 6.16
CA LEU A 168 2.63 7.70 5.31
C LEU A 168 3.55 6.96 4.34
N ALA A 169 4.12 5.82 4.72
CA ALA A 169 4.92 5.00 3.80
C ALA A 169 4.09 4.58 2.59
N GLY A 170 2.86 4.09 2.83
CA GLY A 170 1.94 3.75 1.75
C GLY A 170 1.58 4.94 0.85
N THR A 171 1.18 6.08 1.45
CA THR A 171 0.81 7.28 0.67
C THR A 171 1.99 7.87 -0.11
N THR A 172 3.18 7.91 0.48
CA THR A 172 4.36 8.45 -0.20
C THR A 172 4.83 7.56 -1.35
N GLY A 173 4.74 6.22 -1.19
CA GLY A 173 4.91 5.27 -2.29
C GLY A 173 3.92 5.55 -3.42
N TYR A 174 2.65 5.76 -3.10
CA TYR A 174 1.63 6.12 -4.09
C TYR A 174 1.95 7.43 -4.82
N TYR A 175 2.42 8.44 -4.10
CA TYR A 175 2.79 9.72 -4.71
C TYR A 175 4.07 9.65 -5.54
N LEU A 176 4.98 8.74 -5.22
CA LEU A 176 6.11 8.44 -6.09
C LEU A 176 5.62 8.00 -7.46
N HIS A 177 4.61 7.11 -7.53
CA HIS A 177 4.00 6.70 -8.79
C HIS A 177 3.49 7.89 -9.59
N LEU A 178 2.62 8.72 -8.97
CA LEU A 178 2.03 9.89 -9.64
C LEU A 178 3.10 10.89 -10.11
N LEU A 179 4.17 11.04 -9.33
CA LEU A 179 5.29 11.89 -9.68
C LEU A 179 6.04 11.37 -10.91
N LEU A 180 6.32 10.07 -10.97
CA LEU A 180 7.00 9.44 -12.11
C LEU A 180 6.16 9.55 -13.38
N ASP A 181 4.85 9.33 -13.28
CA ASP A 181 3.90 9.53 -14.37
C ASP A 181 3.95 10.97 -14.93
N ARG A 182 3.98 11.96 -14.04
CA ARG A 182 4.06 13.38 -14.40
C ARG A 182 5.41 13.76 -15.03
N ILE A 183 6.51 13.21 -14.53
CA ILE A 183 7.85 13.42 -15.08
C ILE A 183 7.92 12.85 -16.50
N GLU A 184 7.40 11.65 -16.73
CA GLU A 184 7.47 11.01 -18.03
C GLU A 184 6.59 11.70 -19.08
N THR A 185 5.37 12.06 -18.71
CA THR A 185 4.48 12.83 -19.60
C THR A 185 5.12 14.17 -20.00
N SER A 186 5.76 14.85 -19.06
CA SER A 186 6.49 16.10 -19.32
C SER A 186 7.68 15.90 -20.25
N LYS A 187 8.48 14.82 -20.04
CA LYS A 187 9.60 14.47 -20.94
C LYS A 187 9.11 14.17 -22.37
N LYS A 188 8.01 13.43 -22.53
CA LYS A 188 7.42 13.13 -23.85
C LYS A 188 6.94 14.39 -24.55
N LYS A 189 6.28 15.31 -23.83
CA LYS A 189 5.82 16.60 -24.38
C LYS A 189 7.00 17.45 -24.86
N ARG A 190 8.07 17.54 -24.06
CA ARG A 190 9.30 18.26 -24.43
C ARG A 190 9.96 17.68 -25.67
N LYS A 191 10.11 16.35 -25.76
CA LYS A 191 10.67 15.69 -26.96
C LYS A 191 9.84 15.98 -28.22
N ARG A 192 8.51 15.93 -28.12
CA ARG A 192 7.62 16.25 -29.25
C ARG A 192 7.79 17.70 -29.73
N ALA A 193 7.85 18.65 -28.80
CA ALA A 193 8.06 20.06 -29.14
C ALA A 193 9.37 20.29 -29.91
N LEU A 194 10.47 19.66 -29.47
CA LEU A 194 11.76 19.74 -30.15
C LEU A 194 11.72 19.11 -31.56
N SER A 195 11.07 17.96 -31.73
CA SER A 195 10.95 17.31 -33.05
C SER A 195 10.10 18.09 -34.06
N VAL A 196 9.17 18.93 -33.60
CA VAL A 196 8.37 19.81 -34.46
C VAL A 196 9.19 21.01 -34.91
N GLN A 197 10.08 21.54 -34.04
CA GLN A 197 11.01 22.61 -34.42
C GLN A 197 12.06 22.16 -35.44
N GLU A 198 12.57 20.94 -35.33
CA GLU A 198 13.57 20.39 -36.28
C GLU A 198 12.99 20.12 -37.69
N LYS A 199 11.68 19.88 -37.82
CA LYS A 199 11.05 19.56 -39.11
C LYS A 199 10.56 20.78 -39.90
N GLY A 200 10.59 21.98 -39.30
CA GLY A 200 10.08 23.21 -39.91
C GLY A 200 8.56 23.19 -40.14
N PRO A 201 7.88 24.36 -40.14
CA PRO A 201 6.51 24.43 -40.63
C PRO A 201 6.53 24.16 -42.14
N HIS A 202 6.01 23.01 -42.56
CA HIS A 202 5.66 22.74 -43.95
C HIS A 202 4.45 23.58 -44.38
#